data_AF-A0A1B6EZQ9-F1
#
_entry.id   AF-A0A1B6EZQ9-F1
#
_cell.length_a   1.000
_cell.length_b   1.000
_cell.length_c   1.000
_cell.angle_alpha   90.00
_cell.angle_beta   90.00
_cell.angle_gamma   90.00
#
_symmetry.space_group_name_H-M   'P 1'
#
loop_
_entity.id
_entity.type
_entity.pdbx_description
1 polymer ?
#
loop_
_entity_poly.entity_id
_entity_poly.type
_entity_poly.pdbx_seq_one_letter_code
_entity_poly.pdbx_strand_id
1 'polypeptide(L)'
;WVLTDSQLKAALCFIDSLSGLIKKDTEVTRTRKAARKLEVLPEYQAQLAQQARVAEARDTMSDIFARYDFIETSYHFFCQKIDLHLSDDPGPGRSCHPDLKVGGAFQINLHCFQVDYYPYHLASGDRHHWAKYKEGSSPHMQWLTQAHAVFRNTLLQLIETHSTHSPLSRDSQEPRVTSSPSNNPVKNYVLSQLAKLMTACVILRIEDFTLFRVTTSAKKQQQPKEFVKGIPTREPQVFQQEGRPRH
;
A
#
# COMPACT_ATOMS: atom_id res chain seq x y z
N TRP A 1 -15.54 20.54 -17.85
CA TRP A 1 -14.53 19.89 -18.70
C TRP A 1 -15.02 18.48 -18.97
N VAL A 2 -15.35 18.17 -20.23
CA VAL A 2 -15.86 16.84 -20.63
C VAL A 2 -14.68 16.08 -21.23
N LEU A 3 -14.31 14.94 -20.65
CA LEU A 3 -13.23 14.09 -21.14
C LEU A 3 -13.83 13.05 -22.10
N THR A 4 -13.50 13.11 -23.39
CA THR A 4 -14.04 12.17 -24.39
C THR A 4 -13.36 10.80 -24.29
N ASP A 5 -13.99 9.73 -24.78
CA ASP A 5 -13.38 8.39 -24.84
C ASP A 5 -12.04 8.40 -25.60
N SER A 6 -11.92 9.19 -26.67
CA SER A 6 -10.65 9.40 -27.37
C SER A 6 -9.60 10.09 -26.51
N GLN A 7 -9.97 11.06 -25.67
CA GLN A 7 -9.06 11.70 -24.72
C GLN A 7 -8.71 10.77 -23.55
N LEU A 8 -9.65 9.93 -23.10
CA LEU A 8 -9.41 8.92 -22.07
C LEU A 8 -8.51 7.79 -22.58
N LYS A 9 -8.76 7.28 -23.80
CA LYS A 9 -7.88 6.33 -24.48
C LYS A 9 -6.51 6.93 -24.76
N ALA A 10 -6.45 8.18 -25.21
CA ALA A 10 -5.18 8.88 -25.37
C ALA A 10 -4.46 9.04 -24.02
N ALA A 11 -5.18 9.38 -22.94
CA ALA A 11 -4.61 9.49 -21.60
C ALA A 11 -4.16 8.14 -21.05
N LEU A 12 -4.90 7.05 -21.30
CA LEU A 12 -4.54 5.70 -20.90
C LEU A 12 -3.35 5.18 -21.71
N CYS A 13 -3.32 5.38 -23.03
CA CYS A 13 -2.16 5.09 -23.88
C CYS A 13 -0.95 5.97 -23.51
N PHE A 14 -1.18 7.23 -23.12
CA PHE A 14 -0.15 8.12 -22.62
C PHE A 14 0.39 7.62 -21.29
N ILE A 15 -0.47 7.26 -20.34
CA ILE A 15 -0.10 6.64 -19.06
C ILE A 15 0.61 5.30 -19.30
N ASP A 16 0.20 4.51 -20.28
CA ASP A 16 0.82 3.22 -20.60
C ASP A 16 2.19 3.39 -21.26
N SER A 17 2.33 4.32 -22.21
CA SER A 17 3.60 4.71 -22.81
C SER A 17 4.56 5.35 -21.79
N LEU A 18 4.04 6.14 -20.86
CA LEU A 18 4.75 6.61 -19.68
C LEU A 18 5.02 5.48 -18.71
N SER A 19 4.19 4.44 -18.63
CA SER A 19 4.37 3.38 -17.64
C SER A 19 5.71 2.67 -17.87
N GLY A 20 6.11 2.46 -19.13
CA GLY A 20 7.42 1.90 -19.47
C GLY A 20 8.57 2.84 -19.10
N LEU A 21 8.42 4.14 -19.37
CA LEU A 21 9.43 5.16 -19.05
C LEU A 21 9.53 5.40 -17.55
N ILE A 22 8.41 5.54 -16.84
CA ILE A 22 8.30 5.62 -15.39
C ILE A 22 8.80 4.33 -14.77
N LYS A 23 8.48 3.14 -15.29
CA LYS A 23 9.06 1.87 -14.78
C LYS A 23 10.56 1.87 -14.94
N LYS A 24 11.10 2.24 -16.10
CA LYS A 24 12.56 2.32 -16.31
C LYS A 24 13.21 3.40 -15.48
N ASP A 25 12.63 4.59 -15.38
CA ASP A 25 13.17 5.70 -14.59
C ASP A 25 13.00 5.44 -13.09
N THR A 26 11.90 4.83 -12.67
CA THR A 26 11.70 4.34 -11.29
C THR A 26 12.61 3.18 -11.01
N GLU A 27 12.88 2.26 -11.94
CA GLU A 27 13.81 1.15 -11.76
C GLU A 27 15.25 1.65 -11.76
N VAL A 28 15.65 2.55 -12.65
CA VAL A 28 16.99 3.18 -12.65
C VAL A 28 17.15 4.06 -11.43
N THR A 29 16.17 4.88 -11.07
CA THR A 29 16.18 5.68 -9.85
C THR A 29 16.14 4.78 -8.63
N ARG A 30 15.36 3.70 -8.61
CA ARG A 30 15.31 2.71 -7.53
C ARG A 30 16.61 1.96 -7.43
N THR A 31 17.25 1.57 -8.53
CA THR A 31 18.49 0.80 -8.54
C THR A 31 19.67 1.69 -8.21
N ARG A 32 19.72 2.92 -8.75
CA ARG A 32 20.75 3.93 -8.46
C ARG A 32 20.61 4.51 -7.06
N LYS A 33 19.39 4.82 -6.61
CA LYS A 33 19.15 5.21 -5.20
C LYS A 33 19.32 4.00 -4.29
N ALA A 34 18.88 2.79 -4.63
CA ALA A 34 19.08 1.60 -3.78
C ALA A 34 20.56 1.21 -3.72
N ALA A 35 21.35 1.32 -4.79
CA ALA A 35 22.79 1.08 -4.76
C ALA A 35 23.49 2.13 -3.87
N ARG A 36 23.18 3.41 -4.06
CA ARG A 36 23.70 4.50 -3.21
C ARG A 36 23.23 4.41 -1.76
N LYS A 37 22.00 3.92 -1.54
CA LYS A 37 21.42 3.64 -0.21
C LYS A 37 21.95 2.34 0.39
N LEU A 38 22.40 1.36 -0.40
CA LEU A 38 23.05 0.14 0.09
C LEU A 38 24.47 0.43 0.59
N GLU A 39 25.17 1.37 -0.07
CA GLU A 39 26.53 1.79 0.32
C GLU A 39 26.58 2.61 1.62
N VAL A 40 25.53 3.39 1.93
CA VAL A 40 25.55 4.33 3.08
C VAL A 40 24.39 4.10 4.07
N LEU A 41 23.32 3.40 3.68
CA LEU A 41 22.08 3.14 4.42
C LEU A 41 21.62 4.28 5.37
N PRO A 42 21.55 5.57 4.93
CA PRO A 42 21.23 6.66 5.85
C PRO A 42 19.82 6.54 6.41
N GLU A 43 18.84 6.09 5.60
CA GLU A 43 17.46 5.96 6.08
C GLU A 43 17.26 4.74 6.99
N TYR A 44 17.90 3.61 6.70
CA TYR A 44 17.87 2.46 7.59
C TYR A 44 18.58 2.76 8.93
N GLN A 45 19.74 3.43 8.88
CA GLN A 45 20.45 3.89 10.08
C GLN A 45 19.64 4.95 10.84
N ALA A 46 19.02 5.91 10.14
CA ALA A 46 18.16 6.91 10.76
C ALA A 46 16.94 6.26 11.42
N GLN A 47 16.30 5.29 10.77
CA GLN A 47 15.12 4.59 11.29
C GLN A 47 15.48 3.68 12.48
N LEU A 48 16.62 3.00 12.45
CA LEU A 48 17.15 2.27 13.63
C LEU A 48 17.48 3.21 14.78
N ALA A 49 18.15 4.34 14.52
CA ALA A 49 18.46 5.34 15.54
C ALA A 49 17.17 5.95 16.12
N GLN A 50 16.15 6.16 15.29
CA GLN A 50 14.84 6.62 15.70
C GLN A 50 14.15 5.60 16.61
N GLN A 51 14.13 4.32 16.23
CA GLN A 51 13.56 3.23 17.03
C GLN A 51 14.28 3.07 18.37
N ALA A 52 15.61 3.20 18.39
CA ALA A 52 16.40 3.17 19.63
C ALA A 52 16.00 4.32 20.58
N ARG A 53 15.74 5.53 20.06
CA ARG A 53 15.26 6.67 20.86
C ARG A 53 13.84 6.52 21.42
N VAL A 54 13.04 5.58 20.91
CA VAL A 54 11.70 5.27 21.45
C VAL A 54 11.76 4.38 22.69
N ALA A 55 12.86 3.63 22.88
CA ALA A 55 13.04 2.74 24.02
C ALA A 55 13.49 3.46 25.31
N GLU A 56 13.94 4.72 25.22
CA GLU A 56 14.40 5.52 26.36
C GLU A 56 13.26 6.33 27.00
N ALA A 57 13.33 6.53 28.32
CA ALA A 57 12.35 7.33 29.06
C ALA A 57 12.39 8.79 28.58
N ARG A 58 11.24 9.29 28.07
CA ARG A 58 11.12 10.62 27.50
C ARG A 58 10.68 11.65 28.53
N ASP A 59 11.36 12.80 28.51
CA ASP A 59 10.92 14.00 29.21
C ASP A 59 9.80 14.71 28.41
N THR A 60 8.97 15.50 29.09
CA THR A 60 7.76 16.15 28.53
C THR A 60 8.10 17.03 27.31
N MET A 61 9.27 17.67 27.33
CA MET A 61 9.75 18.51 26.23
C MET A 61 10.14 17.66 25.00
N SER A 62 10.77 16.50 25.22
CA SER A 62 11.16 15.56 24.16
C SER A 62 9.96 14.97 23.44
N ASP A 63 8.85 14.73 24.15
CA ASP A 63 7.59 14.28 23.53
C ASP A 63 6.96 15.32 22.61
N ILE A 64 7.17 16.61 22.87
CA ILE A 64 6.70 17.68 21.97
C ILE A 64 7.51 17.66 20.67
N PHE A 65 8.84 17.59 20.77
CA PHE A 65 9.71 17.52 19.59
C PHE A 65 9.48 16.25 18.78
N ALA A 66 9.25 15.11 19.44
CA ALA A 66 8.99 13.83 18.77
C ALA A 66 7.75 13.87 17.84
N ARG A 67 6.76 14.74 18.11
CA ARG A 67 5.58 14.90 17.24
C ARG A 67 5.89 15.56 15.90
N TYR A 68 6.97 16.33 15.83
CA TYR A 68 7.37 17.06 14.63
C TYR A 68 8.64 16.51 13.99
N ASP A 69 9.18 15.41 14.53
CA ASP A 69 10.37 14.76 14.00
C ASP A 69 10.07 14.02 12.69
N PHE A 70 10.97 14.13 11.72
CA PHE A 70 10.77 13.55 10.41
C PHE A 70 11.29 12.10 10.39
N ILE A 71 10.36 11.15 10.52
CA ILE A 71 10.74 9.72 10.62
C ILE A 71 11.16 9.16 9.27
N GLU A 72 10.34 9.34 8.23
CA GLU A 72 10.63 8.82 6.89
C GLU A 72 9.96 9.66 5.80
N THR A 73 10.49 9.56 4.57
CA THR A 73 9.89 10.20 3.41
C THR A 73 8.50 9.63 3.14
N SER A 74 7.53 10.52 2.97
CA SER A 74 6.15 10.18 2.67
C SER A 74 5.53 11.22 1.73
N TYR A 75 4.53 10.79 0.95
CA TYR A 75 3.76 11.63 0.07
C TYR A 75 2.28 11.47 0.40
N HIS A 76 1.58 12.58 0.55
CA HIS A 76 0.19 12.60 0.97
C HIS A 76 -0.65 13.37 -0.04
N PHE A 77 -1.67 12.72 -0.57
CA PHE A 77 -2.70 13.34 -1.40
C PHE A 77 -4.02 13.27 -0.66
N PHE A 78 -4.71 14.41 -0.56
CA PHE A 78 -6.03 14.50 0.04
C PHE A 78 -6.97 15.27 -0.86
N CYS A 79 -8.13 14.68 -1.12
CA CYS A 79 -9.21 15.30 -1.88
C CYS A 79 -10.53 15.14 -1.12
N GLN A 80 -11.18 16.25 -0.82
CA GLN A 80 -12.42 16.23 -0.05
C GLN A 80 -13.60 15.64 -0.85
N LYS A 81 -13.65 15.88 -2.17
CA LYS A 81 -14.70 15.35 -3.04
C LYS A 81 -14.18 15.12 -4.45
N ILE A 82 -14.39 13.92 -4.97
CA ILE A 82 -14.19 13.59 -6.39
C ILE A 82 -15.56 13.21 -6.95
N ASP A 83 -15.99 13.89 -8.02
CA ASP A 83 -17.21 13.56 -8.75
C ASP A 83 -16.81 13.09 -10.16
N LEU A 84 -16.97 11.81 -10.43
CA LEU A 84 -16.57 11.16 -11.67
C LEU A 84 -17.81 10.76 -12.47
N HIS A 85 -17.96 11.33 -13.66
CA HIS A 85 -19.05 11.03 -14.58
C HIS A 85 -18.51 10.15 -15.70
N LEU A 86 -18.98 8.89 -15.75
CA LEU A 86 -18.63 7.92 -16.77
C LEU A 86 -19.84 7.77 -17.69
N SER A 87 -19.71 8.13 -18.97
CA SER A 87 -20.79 8.04 -19.94
C SER A 87 -20.39 7.15 -21.11
N ASP A 88 -21.28 6.22 -21.47
CA ASP A 88 -21.23 5.42 -22.69
C ASP A 88 -22.32 5.89 -23.65
N ASP A 89 -22.10 7.06 -24.26
CA ASP A 89 -23.04 7.71 -25.17
C ASP A 89 -22.96 7.13 -26.60
N PRO A 90 -24.06 7.19 -27.39
CA PRO A 90 -24.04 6.75 -28.79
C PRO A 90 -23.06 7.58 -29.62
N GLY A 91 -22.08 6.93 -30.27
CA GLY A 91 -21.11 7.60 -31.14
C GLY A 91 -19.88 6.74 -31.49
N PRO A 92 -18.99 7.24 -32.37
CA PRO A 92 -17.73 6.57 -32.67
C PRO A 92 -16.83 6.49 -31.42
N GLY A 93 -16.36 5.29 -31.07
CA GLY A 93 -15.52 5.02 -29.89
C GLY A 93 -16.19 4.20 -28.77
N ARG A 94 -17.50 3.93 -28.89
CA ARG A 94 -18.32 3.23 -27.90
C ARG A 94 -17.86 1.80 -27.59
N SER A 95 -18.18 1.33 -26.38
CA SER A 95 -18.14 -0.09 -26.01
C SER A 95 -18.99 -0.96 -26.95
N CYS A 96 -18.41 -2.05 -27.46
CA CYS A 96 -19.12 -3.06 -28.26
C CYS A 96 -19.87 -4.10 -27.40
N HIS A 97 -19.92 -3.92 -26.07
CA HIS A 97 -20.48 -4.92 -25.16
C HIS A 97 -21.99 -5.09 -25.38
N PRO A 98 -22.53 -6.33 -25.49
CA PRO A 98 -23.93 -6.58 -25.79
C PRO A 98 -24.92 -5.91 -24.81
N ASP A 99 -24.56 -5.87 -23.53
CA ASP A 99 -25.39 -5.30 -22.47
C ASP A 99 -25.37 -3.76 -22.40
N LEU A 100 -24.45 -3.12 -23.14
CA LEU A 100 -24.32 -1.66 -23.21
C LEU A 100 -24.84 -1.08 -24.53
N LYS A 101 -25.58 -1.86 -25.34
CA LYS A 101 -26.14 -1.42 -26.63
C LYS A 101 -26.99 -0.14 -26.55
N VAL A 102 -27.72 0.05 -25.45
CA VAL A 102 -28.56 1.25 -25.21
C VAL A 102 -27.74 2.40 -24.62
N GLY A 103 -26.54 2.11 -24.12
CA GLY A 103 -25.69 3.01 -23.36
C GLY A 103 -25.97 2.98 -21.87
N GLY A 104 -25.14 3.72 -21.15
CA GLY A 104 -25.29 3.93 -19.73
C GLY A 104 -24.41 5.06 -19.26
N ALA A 105 -24.84 5.75 -18.21
CA ALA A 105 -24.00 6.68 -17.50
C ALA A 105 -23.96 6.29 -16.02
N PHE A 106 -22.78 6.43 -15.42
CA PHE A 106 -22.57 6.28 -13.99
C PHE A 106 -21.97 7.56 -13.46
N GLN A 107 -22.42 7.96 -12.28
CA GLN A 107 -21.78 9.01 -11.53
C GLN A 107 -21.23 8.40 -10.24
N ILE A 108 -19.93 8.60 -9.99
CA ILE A 108 -19.23 8.12 -8.80
C ILE A 108 -18.83 9.34 -7.99
N ASN A 109 -19.40 9.48 -6.81
CA ASN A 109 -18.98 10.47 -5.83
C ASN A 109 -18.10 9.79 -4.79
N LEU A 110 -16.85 10.25 -4.63
CA LEU A 110 -15.96 9.87 -3.54
C LEU A 110 -15.89 11.03 -2.55
N HIS A 111 -16.05 10.74 -1.27
CA HIS A 111 -15.89 11.69 -0.17
C HIS A 111 -14.63 11.38 0.62
N CYS A 112 -13.85 12.42 0.90
CA CYS A 112 -12.60 12.38 1.66
C CYS A 112 -11.65 11.26 1.18
N PHE A 113 -11.30 11.30 -0.11
CA PHE A 113 -10.32 10.38 -0.69
C PHE A 113 -8.90 10.81 -0.30
N GLN A 114 -8.15 9.89 0.28
CA GLN A 114 -6.77 10.10 0.70
C GLN A 114 -5.86 8.99 0.18
N VAL A 115 -4.67 9.38 -0.26
CA VAL A 115 -3.59 8.46 -0.63
C VAL A 115 -2.34 8.86 0.13
N ASP A 116 -1.82 7.92 0.93
CA ASP A 116 -0.50 8.08 1.56
C ASP A 116 0.48 7.09 0.94
N TYR A 117 1.64 7.57 0.53
CA TYR A 117 2.68 6.76 -0.08
C TYR A 117 3.99 6.87 0.70
N TYR A 118 4.47 5.73 1.19
CA TYR A 118 5.72 5.56 1.93
C TYR A 118 6.67 4.72 1.07
N PRO A 119 7.56 5.33 0.28
CA PRO A 119 8.42 4.62 -0.68
C PRO A 119 9.48 3.72 -0.02
N TYR A 120 9.88 4.04 1.21
CA TYR A 120 10.98 3.37 1.90
C TYR A 120 10.63 3.19 3.38
N HIS A 121 9.98 2.08 3.70
CA HIS A 121 9.63 1.72 5.07
C HIS A 121 10.24 0.39 5.45
N LEU A 122 10.82 0.26 6.64
CA LEU A 122 11.38 -1.02 7.08
C LEU A 122 10.28 -2.10 7.18
N ALA A 123 10.48 -3.26 6.55
CA ALA A 123 9.48 -4.32 6.49
C ALA A 123 9.04 -4.80 7.90
N SER A 124 10.00 -4.84 8.83
CA SER A 124 9.82 -5.21 10.23
C SER A 124 9.55 -4.03 11.16
N GLY A 125 9.48 -2.80 10.63
CA GLY A 125 9.21 -1.60 11.41
C GLY A 125 7.74 -1.49 11.83
N ASP A 126 7.52 -0.73 12.89
CA ASP A 126 6.18 -0.30 13.30
C ASP A 126 5.69 0.86 12.42
N ARG A 127 4.38 1.11 12.43
CA ARG A 127 3.71 2.06 11.53
C ARG A 127 2.94 3.15 12.28
N HIS A 128 3.24 3.36 13.56
CA HIS A 128 2.45 4.27 14.41
C HIS A 128 2.55 5.73 13.98
N HIS A 129 3.68 6.11 13.37
CA HIS A 129 3.89 7.47 12.87
C HIS A 129 3.20 7.75 11.55
N TRP A 130 2.63 6.74 10.88
CA TRP A 130 1.93 6.94 9.63
C TRP A 130 0.68 7.80 9.85
N ALA A 131 0.51 8.80 9.00
CA ALA A 131 -0.59 9.75 9.09
C ALA A 131 -1.94 9.03 9.17
N LYS A 132 -2.71 9.26 10.24
CA LYS A 132 -4.03 8.66 10.51
C LYS A 132 -4.05 7.13 10.49
N TYR A 133 -2.89 6.47 10.66
CA TYR A 133 -2.84 5.03 10.75
C TYR A 133 -3.25 4.58 12.15
N LYS A 134 -4.22 3.66 12.22
CA LYS A 134 -4.69 3.05 13.46
C LYS A 134 -4.55 1.54 13.31
N GLU A 135 -3.62 0.95 14.06
CA GLU A 135 -3.31 -0.47 13.96
C GLU A 135 -4.52 -1.35 14.35
N GLY A 136 -5.24 -0.97 15.41
CA GLY A 136 -6.41 -1.71 15.90
C GLY A 136 -7.64 -1.68 14.98
N SER A 137 -7.67 -0.85 13.95
CA SER A 137 -8.81 -0.76 13.01
C SER A 137 -8.54 -1.44 11.66
N SER A 138 -7.41 -2.13 11.50
CA SER A 138 -6.93 -2.56 10.20
C SER A 138 -6.50 -4.03 10.19
N PRO A 139 -7.28 -4.95 9.58
CA PRO A 139 -6.85 -6.35 9.38
C PRO A 139 -5.62 -6.47 8.47
N HIS A 140 -5.23 -5.38 7.78
CA HIS A 140 -4.10 -5.35 6.86
C HIS A 140 -2.76 -5.68 7.53
N MET A 141 -2.59 -5.41 8.83
CA MET A 141 -1.33 -5.72 9.53
C MET A 141 -1.11 -7.23 9.65
N GLN A 142 -2.18 -7.99 9.92
CA GLN A 142 -2.13 -9.45 10.01
C GLN A 142 -1.81 -10.05 8.64
N TRP A 143 -2.49 -9.58 7.59
CA TRP A 143 -2.24 -10.01 6.22
C TRP A 143 -0.80 -9.72 5.77
N LEU A 144 -0.30 -8.52 6.08
CA LEU A 144 1.07 -8.12 5.71
C LEU A 144 2.11 -8.99 6.44
N THR A 145 1.92 -9.22 7.74
CA THR A 145 2.79 -10.10 8.54
C THR A 145 2.80 -11.52 7.96
N GLN A 146 1.64 -12.04 7.58
CA GLN A 146 1.51 -13.34 6.94
C GLN A 146 2.23 -13.37 5.59
N ALA A 147 2.04 -12.36 4.74
CA ALA A 147 2.70 -12.27 3.44
C ALA A 147 4.24 -12.21 3.57
N HIS A 148 4.75 -11.44 4.54
CA HIS A 148 6.17 -11.40 4.86
C HIS A 148 6.71 -12.75 5.36
N ALA A 149 5.96 -13.46 6.20
CA ALA A 149 6.33 -14.78 6.68
C ALA A 149 6.38 -15.80 5.54
N VAL A 150 5.38 -15.79 4.64
CA VAL A 150 5.36 -16.65 3.45
C VAL A 150 6.58 -16.36 2.56
N PHE A 151 6.84 -15.09 2.24
CA PHE A 151 8.00 -14.70 1.44
C PHE A 151 9.31 -15.19 2.06
N ARG A 152 9.51 -14.94 3.37
CA ARG A 152 10.70 -15.39 4.10
C ARG A 152 10.88 -16.90 4.01
N ASN A 153 9.82 -17.66 4.28
CA ASN A 153 9.89 -19.12 4.31
C ASN A 153 10.18 -19.70 2.92
N THR A 154 9.50 -19.20 1.88
CA THR A 154 9.74 -19.62 0.50
C THR A 154 11.17 -19.34 0.06
N LEU A 155 11.71 -18.17 0.44
CA LEU A 155 13.08 -17.80 0.09
C LEU A 155 14.11 -18.68 0.81
N LEU A 156 13.89 -19.02 2.07
CA LEU A 156 14.76 -19.93 2.82
C LEU A 156 14.71 -21.36 2.25
N GLN A 157 13.54 -21.86 1.87
CA GLN A 157 13.39 -23.16 1.22
C GLN A 157 14.13 -23.23 -0.12
N LEU A 158 14.06 -22.15 -0.91
CA LEU A 158 14.78 -22.08 -2.19
C LEU A 158 16.31 -22.17 -1.99
N ILE A 159 16.84 -21.50 -0.97
CA ILE A 159 18.27 -21.55 -0.62
C ILE A 159 18.67 -22.94 -0.16
N GLU A 160 17.85 -23.60 0.67
CA GLU A 160 18.12 -24.97 1.12
C GLU A 160 18.13 -25.96 -0.04
N THR A 161 17.19 -25.84 -0.98
CA THR A 161 17.08 -26.71 -2.16
C THR A 161 18.29 -26.56 -3.08
N HIS A 162 18.78 -25.34 -3.30
CA HIS A 162 19.99 -25.12 -4.10
C HIS A 162 21.29 -25.53 -3.39
N SER A 163 21.31 -25.53 -2.06
CA SER A 163 22.48 -25.94 -1.28
C SER A 163 22.67 -27.46 -1.26
N THR A 164 21.63 -28.25 -1.52
CA THR A 164 21.70 -29.71 -1.60
C THR A 164 22.10 -30.25 -2.99
N HIS A 165 22.20 -29.40 -4.01
CA HIS A 165 22.56 -29.78 -5.38
C HIS A 165 23.97 -29.35 -5.79
N SER A 166 24.92 -29.25 -4.86
CA SER A 166 26.34 -29.24 -5.25
C SER A 166 26.69 -30.63 -5.81
N PRO A 167 26.98 -30.80 -7.11
CA PRO A 167 27.37 -32.08 -7.64
C PRO A 167 28.83 -32.28 -7.24
N LEU A 168 29.09 -33.00 -6.16
CA LEU A 168 30.44 -33.42 -5.82
C LEU A 168 30.54 -34.94 -5.92
N SER A 169 31.39 -35.34 -6.86
CA SER A 169 32.57 -36.13 -6.54
C SER A 169 32.32 -37.33 -5.62
N ARG A 170 32.25 -38.49 -6.29
CA ARG A 170 33.01 -39.70 -6.00
C ARG A 170 33.15 -40.09 -4.51
N ASP A 171 32.28 -41.03 -4.16
CA ASP A 171 32.61 -42.28 -3.42
C ASP A 171 33.03 -42.17 -1.95
N SER A 172 32.13 -42.56 -1.03
CA SER A 172 32.34 -43.55 0.06
C SER A 172 31.33 -43.39 1.21
N GLN A 173 30.88 -44.56 1.68
CA GLN A 173 29.96 -44.91 2.79
C GLN A 173 30.01 -44.09 4.11
N GLU A 174 28.84 -43.70 4.64
CA GLU A 174 28.20 -44.20 5.89
C GLU A 174 27.03 -43.27 6.36
N PRO A 175 25.96 -43.79 7.00
CA PRO A 175 24.84 -42.97 7.46
C PRO A 175 25.03 -42.55 8.93
N ARG A 176 25.42 -41.28 9.17
CA ARG A 176 25.32 -40.66 10.50
C ARG A 176 24.14 -39.71 10.59
N VAL A 177 23.13 -40.16 11.32
CA VAL A 177 22.00 -39.36 11.79
C VAL A 177 22.50 -38.42 12.88
N THR A 178 22.74 -37.15 12.54
CA THR A 178 22.82 -36.05 13.50
C THR A 178 22.23 -34.81 12.82
N SER A 179 20.98 -34.50 13.16
CA SER A 179 20.28 -33.28 12.81
C SER A 179 20.87 -32.10 13.62
N SER A 180 22.06 -31.67 13.26
CA SER A 180 22.60 -30.37 13.66
C SER A 180 21.97 -29.30 12.75
N PRO A 181 21.54 -28.13 13.28
CA PRO A 181 21.01 -27.08 12.43
C PRO A 181 22.11 -26.70 11.44
N SER A 182 21.86 -26.89 10.14
CA SER A 182 22.83 -26.57 9.11
C SER A 182 23.20 -25.10 9.25
N ASN A 183 24.43 -24.85 9.73
CA ASN A 183 24.96 -23.52 9.94
C ASN A 183 25.39 -22.94 8.58
N ASN A 184 24.43 -22.86 7.65
CA ASN A 184 24.67 -22.45 6.28
C ASN A 184 24.97 -20.94 6.30
N PRO A 185 26.21 -20.53 5.97
CA PRO A 185 26.61 -19.11 6.03
C PRO A 185 25.74 -18.24 5.10
N VAL A 186 25.24 -18.80 4.00
CA VAL A 186 24.32 -18.10 3.07
C VAL A 186 22.98 -17.84 3.73
N LYS A 187 22.46 -18.79 4.51
CA LYS A 187 21.19 -18.63 5.24
C LYS A 187 21.29 -17.52 6.30
N ASN A 188 22.37 -17.50 7.07
CA ASN A 188 22.61 -16.46 8.08
C ASN A 188 22.79 -15.07 7.43
N TYR A 189 23.53 -15.01 6.32
CA TYR A 189 23.67 -13.78 5.54
C TYR A 189 22.32 -13.28 5.05
N VAL A 190 21.50 -14.14 4.44
CA VAL A 190 20.17 -13.78 3.94
C VAL A 190 19.24 -13.31 5.07
N LEU A 191 19.25 -13.98 6.22
CA LEU A 191 18.47 -13.53 7.40
C LEU A 191 18.91 -12.14 7.85
N SER A 192 20.22 -11.84 7.84
CA SER A 192 20.73 -10.50 8.16
C SER A 192 20.31 -9.43 7.16
N GLN A 193 20.12 -9.80 5.88
CA GLN A 193 19.64 -8.90 4.83
C GLN A 193 18.13 -8.70 4.89
N LEU A 194 17.37 -9.71 5.32
CA LEU A 194 15.92 -9.58 5.53
C LEU A 194 15.59 -8.56 6.62
N ALA A 195 16.45 -8.43 7.65
CA ALA A 195 16.31 -7.37 8.65
C ALA A 195 16.47 -5.96 8.08
N LYS A 196 17.07 -5.81 6.89
CA LYS A 196 17.25 -4.55 6.16
C LYS A 196 16.25 -4.38 5.02
N LEU A 197 15.28 -5.29 4.89
CA LEU A 197 14.31 -5.27 3.80
C LEU A 197 13.43 -4.02 3.91
N MET A 198 13.45 -3.20 2.86
CA MET A 198 12.59 -2.02 2.76
C MET A 198 11.39 -2.33 1.85
N THR A 199 10.22 -1.88 2.28
CA THR A 199 8.94 -1.97 1.56
C THR A 199 8.48 -0.60 1.09
N ALA A 200 7.84 -0.55 -0.08
CA ALA A 200 7.08 0.59 -0.53
C ALA A 200 5.59 0.34 -0.26
N CYS A 201 4.94 1.25 0.46
CA CYS A 201 3.56 1.07 0.92
C CYS A 201 2.66 2.20 0.42
N VAL A 202 1.50 1.85 -0.13
CA VAL A 202 0.44 2.80 -0.52
C VAL A 202 -0.78 2.50 0.34
N ILE A 203 -1.30 3.53 1.02
CA ILE A 203 -2.52 3.44 1.81
C ILE A 203 -3.59 4.27 1.11
N LEU A 204 -4.68 3.61 0.73
CA LEU A 204 -5.86 4.25 0.16
C LEU A 204 -6.93 4.33 1.25
N ARG A 205 -7.48 5.53 1.46
CA ARG A 205 -8.61 5.73 2.37
C ARG A 205 -9.72 6.47 1.64
N ILE A 206 -10.93 5.95 1.78
CA ILE A 206 -12.16 6.54 1.28
C ILE A 206 -13.11 6.54 2.45
N GLU A 207 -13.64 7.69 2.83
CA GLU A 207 -14.58 7.80 3.95
C GLU A 207 -15.98 7.32 3.54
N ASP A 208 -16.45 7.81 2.41
CA ASP A 208 -17.71 7.37 1.80
C ASP A 208 -17.59 7.42 0.28
N PHE A 209 -18.37 6.58 -0.39
CA PHE A 209 -18.58 6.68 -1.82
C PHE A 209 -20.02 6.41 -2.17
N THR A 210 -20.51 7.04 -3.23
CA THR A 210 -21.84 6.78 -3.75
C THR A 210 -21.78 6.64 -5.25
N LEU A 211 -22.31 5.53 -5.74
CA LEU A 211 -22.45 5.22 -7.15
C LEU A 211 -23.91 5.45 -7.55
N PHE A 212 -24.13 6.35 -8.49
CA PHE A 212 -25.43 6.62 -9.08
C PHE A 212 -25.48 6.01 -10.47
N ARG A 213 -26.59 5.34 -10.78
CA ARG A 213 -26.92 5.01 -12.17
C ARG A 213 -27.67 6.20 -12.77
N VAL A 214 -27.13 6.72 -13.86
CA VAL A 214 -27.73 7.82 -14.63
C VAL A 214 -28.26 7.24 -15.94
N THR A 215 -29.57 7.39 -16.18
CA THR A 215 -30.19 6.92 -17.42
C THR A 215 -30.00 7.95 -18.52
N THR A 216 -29.37 7.56 -19.62
CA THR A 216 -29.12 8.42 -20.80
C THR A 216 -30.32 8.54 -21.75
N SER A 217 -31.47 7.94 -21.42
CA SER A 217 -32.66 7.97 -22.27
C SER A 217 -33.33 9.35 -22.25
N ALA A 218 -33.22 10.09 -23.36
CA ALA A 218 -33.80 11.43 -23.56
C ALA A 218 -35.31 11.55 -23.26
N LYS A 219 -36.05 10.43 -23.22
CA LYS A 219 -37.49 10.40 -22.94
C LYS A 219 -37.86 10.39 -21.45
N LYS A 220 -36.90 10.24 -20.54
CA LYS A 220 -37.13 10.23 -19.08
C LYS A 220 -35.90 10.80 -18.37
N GLN A 221 -35.93 12.11 -18.09
CA GLN A 221 -35.08 12.71 -17.05
C GLN A 221 -35.54 12.14 -15.70
N GLN A 222 -35.04 10.96 -15.34
CA GLN A 222 -35.20 10.42 -14.00
C GLN A 222 -34.06 10.94 -13.13
N GLN A 223 -34.38 11.36 -11.90
CA GLN A 223 -33.38 11.76 -10.92
C GLN A 223 -32.33 10.64 -10.74
N PRO A 224 -31.04 10.97 -10.56
CA PRO A 224 -29.99 9.99 -10.34
C PRO A 224 -30.39 9.02 -9.23
N LYS A 225 -30.43 7.72 -9.56
CA LYS A 225 -30.82 6.70 -8.59
C LYS A 225 -29.56 6.12 -7.95
N GLU A 226 -29.48 6.24 -6.63
CA GLU A 226 -28.42 5.58 -5.84
C GLU A 226 -28.44 4.07 -6.11
N PHE A 227 -27.28 3.55 -6.48
CA PHE A 227 -27.10 2.14 -6.83
C PHE A 227 -26.26 1.41 -5.77
N VAL A 228 -25.15 2.03 -5.33
CA VAL A 228 -24.31 1.51 -4.24
C VAL A 228 -23.85 2.68 -3.37
N LYS A 229 -23.90 2.50 -2.05
CA LYS A 229 -23.36 3.45 -1.07
C LYS A 229 -22.37 2.73 -0.15
N GLY A 230 -21.28 3.40 0.20
CA GLY A 230 -20.41 2.96 1.28
C GLY A 230 -21.21 2.83 2.59
N ILE A 231 -20.92 1.80 3.38
CA ILE A 231 -21.47 1.71 4.74
C ILE A 231 -20.54 2.52 5.62
N PRO A 232 -20.96 3.68 6.18
CA PRO A 232 -20.11 4.43 7.09
C PRO A 232 -19.90 3.61 8.36
N THR A 233 -18.65 3.45 8.78
CA THR A 233 -18.33 2.88 10.09
C THR A 233 -18.84 3.87 11.15
N ARG A 234 -20.00 3.57 11.74
CA ARG A 234 -20.53 4.39 12.85
C ARG A 234 -19.56 4.25 14.03
N GLU A 235 -18.85 5.33 14.38
CA GLU A 235 -18.27 5.41 15.72
C GLU A 235 -19.42 5.34 16.74
N PRO A 236 -19.33 4.49 17.77
CA PRO A 236 -20.36 4.45 18.81
C PRO A 236 -20.39 5.80 19.51
N GLN A 237 -21.53 6.50 19.40
CA GLN A 237 -21.78 7.70 20.19
C GLN A 237 -21.68 7.34 21.67
N VAL A 238 -20.61 7.83 22.31
CA VAL A 238 -20.50 7.82 23.76
C VAL A 238 -21.60 8.74 24.28
N PHE A 239 -22.67 8.15 24.83
CA PHE A 239 -23.67 8.88 25.59
C PHE A 239 -22.97 9.54 26.79
N GLN A 240 -22.73 10.85 26.68
CA GLN A 240 -22.26 11.64 27.80
C GLN A 240 -23.49 11.95 28.66
N GLN A 241 -23.67 11.14 29.70
CA GLN A 241 -24.68 11.36 30.74
C GLN A 241 -24.29 12.63 31.51
N GLU A 242 -24.98 13.74 31.23
CA GLU A 242 -24.80 15.02 31.90
C GLU A 242 -25.38 14.94 33.33
N GLY A 243 -24.55 14.53 34.29
CA GLY A 243 -24.86 14.59 35.72
C GLY A 243 -24.72 16.02 36.23
N ARG A 244 -25.84 16.76 36.32
CA ARG A 244 -25.89 18.08 36.95
C ARG A 244 -25.93 17.91 38.48
N PRO A 245 -24.95 18.43 39.26
CA PRO A 245 -25.08 18.50 40.71
C PRO A 245 -26.03 19.66 41.08
N ARG A 246 -27.02 19.39 41.94
CA ARG A 246 -27.82 20.42 42.59
C ARG A 246 -26.99 20.96 43.76
N HIS A 247 -26.74 22.27 43.76
CA HIS A 247 -26.53 23.04 44.99
C HIS A 247 -27.85 23.74 45.34
#